data_AF-A0A9D7VRP4-F1
#
_entry.id   AF-A0A9D7VRP4-F1
#
_cell.length_a   1.000
_cell.length_b   1.000
_cell.length_c   1.000
_cell.angle_alpha   90.00
_cell.angle_beta   90.00
_cell.angle_gamma   90.00
#
_symmetry.space_group_name_H-M   'P 1'
#
loop_
_entity.id
_entity.type
_entity.pdbx_description
1 polymer ?
#
loop_
_entity_poly.entity_id
_entity_poly.type
_entity_poly.pdbx_seq_one_letter_code
_entity_poly.pdbx_strand_id
1 'polypeptide(L)'
;MSKRPWTGNDPSAANDAEATSDNLPRIVIWPESAVPFLLTDAPEALSAIAALLGPADTLVTGAVRADAEGAEQVFYNSVYVIDGDGAVRDAYDKVRLVPFGEYLPFKPLLERIGLTKLVTLPACFAPASATARLSRSPGQRSCR
;
A
#
# COMPACT_ATOMS: atom_id res chain seq x y z
N MET A 1 -41.86 5.32 41.99
CA MET A 1 -40.49 5.77 41.66
C MET A 1 -39.52 5.24 42.70
N SER A 2 -38.54 4.42 42.32
CA SER A 2 -37.41 4.06 43.18
C SER A 2 -36.12 4.25 42.40
N LYS A 3 -35.35 5.29 42.75
CA LYS A 3 -34.03 5.55 42.17
C LYS A 3 -33.01 4.71 42.94
N ARG A 4 -32.42 3.69 42.29
CA ARG A 4 -31.26 3.00 42.84
C ARG A 4 -30.02 3.92 42.68
N PRO A 5 -29.20 4.13 43.71
CA PRO A 5 -27.97 4.90 43.58
C PRO A 5 -26.93 4.10 42.79
N TRP A 6 -26.19 4.78 41.92
CA TRP A 6 -25.05 4.21 41.19
C TRP A 6 -23.87 4.06 42.15
N THR A 7 -23.47 2.82 42.44
CA THR A 7 -22.26 2.50 43.20
C THR A 7 -21.10 2.33 42.22
N GLY A 8 -20.39 3.42 41.94
CA GLY A 8 -19.10 3.35 41.25
C GLY A 8 -18.05 2.76 42.19
N ASN A 9 -17.75 1.48 42.03
CA ASN A 9 -16.44 0.86 42.23
C ASN A 9 -16.57 -0.66 42.04
N ASP A 10 -16.55 -1.09 40.78
CA ASP A 10 -16.13 -2.46 40.44
C ASP A 10 -14.63 -2.42 40.13
N PRO A 11 -13.75 -2.98 40.98
CA PRO A 11 -12.31 -3.00 40.73
C PRO A 11 -11.90 -3.95 39.60
N SER A 12 -12.85 -4.67 38.96
CA SER A 12 -12.58 -5.48 37.77
C SER A 12 -12.50 -4.66 36.48
N ALA A 13 -13.03 -3.44 36.44
CA ALA A 13 -12.99 -2.58 35.24
C ALA A 13 -11.65 -1.86 35.05
N ALA A 14 -10.75 -1.91 36.04
CA ALA A 14 -9.47 -1.20 36.01
C ALA A 14 -8.32 -1.97 35.33
N ASN A 15 -8.50 -3.26 35.02
CA ASN A 15 -7.45 -4.09 34.41
C ASN A 15 -7.61 -4.29 32.89
N ASP A 16 -8.68 -3.78 32.28
CA ASP A 16 -8.96 -3.97 30.84
C ASP A 16 -8.44 -2.83 29.95
N ALA A 17 -7.83 -1.80 30.55
CA ALA A 17 -7.45 -0.55 29.86
C ALA A 17 -5.95 -0.33 29.72
N GLU A 18 -5.14 -1.39 29.84
CA GLU A 18 -3.69 -1.33 29.59
C GLU A 18 -3.27 -2.42 28.60
N ALA A 19 -4.01 -2.53 27.48
CA ALA A 19 -3.41 -3.05 26.26
C ALA A 19 -2.34 -2.03 25.83
N THR A 20 -1.09 -2.28 26.18
CA THR A 20 0.06 -1.51 25.70
C THR A 20 -0.09 -1.38 24.18
N SER A 21 -0.04 -0.16 23.64
CA SER A 21 -0.19 0.13 22.22
C SER A 21 0.69 -0.72 21.30
N ASP A 22 1.71 -1.37 21.86
CA ASP A 22 2.62 -2.32 21.23
C ASP A 22 1.98 -3.58 20.64
N ASN A 23 0.73 -3.91 20.97
CA ASN A 23 0.11 -5.16 20.49
C ASN A 23 -1.22 -4.99 19.74
N LEU A 24 -1.64 -3.75 19.48
CA LEU A 24 -2.80 -3.50 18.62
C LEU A 24 -2.37 -3.53 17.15
N PRO A 25 -3.13 -4.19 16.25
CA PRO A 25 -2.84 -4.17 14.83
C PRO A 25 -2.83 -2.73 14.29
N ARG A 26 -1.72 -2.30 13.69
CA ARG A 26 -1.60 -0.97 13.09
C ARG A 26 -1.74 -1.04 11.57
N ILE A 27 -2.31 0.01 10.99
CA ILE A 27 -2.25 0.27 9.55
C ILE A 27 -1.32 1.46 9.36
N VAL A 28 -0.17 1.22 8.74
CA VAL A 28 0.80 2.24 8.37
C VAL A 28 0.55 2.61 6.92
N ILE A 29 0.45 3.91 6.63
CA ILE A 29 0.23 4.41 5.26
C ILE A 29 1.41 5.28 4.87
N TRP A 30 2.10 4.88 3.82
CA TRP A 30 3.14 5.67 3.18
C TRP A 30 2.61 6.34 1.91
N PRO A 31 3.18 7.50 1.53
CA PRO A 31 2.73 8.23 0.35
C PRO A 31 3.00 7.48 -0.96
N GLU A 32 2.43 8.01 -2.03
CA GLU A 32 2.72 7.59 -3.40
C GLU A 32 4.23 7.70 -3.70
N SER A 33 4.79 6.67 -4.34
CA SER A 33 6.22 6.59 -4.67
C SER A 33 7.19 6.74 -3.47
N ALA A 34 6.75 6.43 -2.24
CA ALA A 34 7.63 6.36 -1.07
C ALA A 34 8.79 5.37 -1.27
N VAL A 35 8.58 4.37 -2.12
CA VAL A 35 9.58 3.39 -2.55
C VAL A 35 9.81 3.56 -4.06
N PRO A 36 10.83 4.34 -4.50
CA PRO A 36 11.05 4.67 -5.90
C PRO A 36 11.82 3.57 -6.66
N PHE A 37 11.56 2.30 -6.37
CA PHE A 37 12.17 1.14 -7.02
C PHE A 37 11.17 -0.01 -7.12
N LEU A 38 11.51 -1.04 -7.90
CA LEU A 38 10.71 -2.25 -8.04
C LEU A 38 10.76 -3.05 -6.74
N LEU A 39 9.74 -2.87 -5.92
CA LEU A 39 9.71 -3.45 -4.57
C LEU A 39 9.71 -4.99 -4.60
N THR A 40 9.17 -5.60 -5.67
CA THR A 40 9.20 -7.05 -5.90
C THR A 40 10.59 -7.61 -6.20
N ASP A 41 11.52 -6.75 -6.64
CA ASP A 41 12.86 -7.16 -7.06
C ASP A 41 13.90 -6.92 -5.93
N ALA A 42 13.47 -6.36 -4.80
CA ALA A 42 14.31 -5.97 -3.67
C ALA A 42 13.89 -6.69 -2.38
N PRO A 43 14.18 -8.00 -2.25
CA PRO A 43 13.81 -8.79 -1.07
C PRO A 43 14.42 -8.25 0.23
N GLU A 44 15.59 -7.63 0.17
CA GLU A 44 16.24 -6.93 1.28
C GLU A 44 15.42 -5.73 1.77
N ALA A 45 14.77 -4.99 0.87
CA ALA A 45 13.92 -3.86 1.22
C ALA A 45 12.63 -4.34 1.92
N LEU A 46 12.01 -5.39 1.41
CA LEU A 46 10.86 -6.03 2.06
C LEU A 46 11.21 -6.56 3.46
N SER A 47 12.40 -7.14 3.61
CA SER A 47 12.91 -7.61 4.90
C SER A 47 13.14 -6.45 5.89
N ALA A 48 13.69 -5.34 5.41
CA ALA A 48 13.87 -4.13 6.21
C ALA A 48 12.53 -3.51 6.63
N ILE A 49 11.54 -3.49 5.74
CA ILE A 49 10.17 -3.07 6.04
C ILE A 49 9.56 -3.98 7.11
N ALA A 50 9.67 -5.30 6.96
CA ALA A 50 9.16 -6.27 7.94
C ALA A 50 9.75 -6.04 9.33
N ALA A 51 11.05 -5.72 9.42
CA ALA A 51 11.71 -5.42 10.69
C ALA A 51 11.19 -4.15 11.40
N LEU A 52 10.52 -3.24 10.67
CA LEU A 52 9.88 -2.04 11.22
C LEU A 52 8.42 -2.26 11.64
N LEU A 53 7.81 -3.36 11.17
CA LEU A 53 6.41 -3.68 11.39
C LEU A 53 6.27 -4.71 12.53
N GLY A 54 5.22 -4.56 13.33
CA GLY A 54 4.80 -5.61 14.25
C GLY A 54 4.12 -6.76 13.50
N PRO A 55 4.04 -7.96 14.10
CA PRO A 55 3.49 -9.15 13.44
C PRO A 55 2.01 -9.04 13.02
N ALA A 56 1.26 -8.11 13.63
CA ALA A 56 -0.15 -7.85 13.29
C ALA A 56 -0.35 -6.64 12.36
N ASP A 57 0.73 -5.91 12.06
CA ASP A 57 0.68 -4.66 11.31
C ASP A 57 0.50 -4.89 9.82
N THR A 58 0.00 -3.87 9.15
CA THR A 58 -0.09 -3.80 7.69
C THR A 58 0.46 -2.46 7.22
N LEU A 59 1.32 -2.49 6.21
CA LEU A 59 1.78 -1.33 5.47
C LEU A 59 1.02 -1.21 4.16
N VAL A 60 0.54 -0.01 3.85
CA VAL A 60 0.05 0.38 2.53
C VAL A 60 0.99 1.43 1.95
N THR A 61 1.66 1.14 0.84
CA THR A 61 2.68 2.01 0.27
C THR A 61 2.60 2.10 -1.25
N GLY A 62 2.89 3.28 -1.81
CA GLY A 62 3.06 3.45 -3.24
C GLY A 62 4.46 3.03 -3.70
N ALA A 63 4.54 2.25 -4.77
CA ALA A 63 5.79 1.87 -5.44
C ALA A 63 5.57 1.64 -6.94
N VAL A 64 6.66 1.53 -7.68
CA VAL A 64 6.60 1.15 -9.09
C VAL A 64 6.45 -0.36 -9.20
N ARG A 65 5.52 -0.81 -10.04
CA ARG A 65 5.40 -2.20 -10.46
C ARG A 65 5.85 -2.34 -11.90
N ALA A 66 6.55 -3.43 -12.20
CA ALA A 66 6.79 -3.84 -13.58
C ALA A 66 6.06 -5.15 -13.86
N ASP A 67 5.51 -5.28 -15.07
CA ASP A 67 5.02 -6.54 -15.61
C ASP A 67 5.62 -6.77 -16.99
N ALA A 68 5.74 -8.04 -17.37
CA ALA A 68 6.27 -8.43 -18.67
C ALA A 68 5.12 -8.67 -19.65
N GLU A 69 4.94 -7.75 -20.61
CA GLU A 69 3.99 -7.93 -21.71
C GLU A 69 4.75 -8.31 -22.98
N GLY A 70 4.98 -9.62 -23.15
CA GLY A 70 5.74 -10.17 -24.27
C GLY A 70 7.23 -9.86 -24.17
N ALA A 71 7.76 -9.06 -25.10
CA ALA A 71 9.17 -8.64 -25.11
C ALA A 71 9.40 -7.28 -24.44
N GLU A 72 8.34 -6.59 -24.02
CA GLU A 72 8.41 -5.26 -23.43
C GLU A 72 8.10 -5.31 -21.93
N GLN A 73 8.75 -4.41 -21.18
CA GLN A 73 8.48 -4.19 -19.77
C GLN A 73 7.50 -3.03 -19.63
N VAL A 74 6.36 -3.29 -19.00
CA VAL A 74 5.33 -2.29 -18.74
C VAL A 74 5.41 -1.88 -17.29
N PHE A 75 5.41 -0.57 -17.05
CA PHE A 75 5.48 -0.01 -15.69
C PHE A 75 4.12 0.53 -15.27
N TYR A 76 3.74 0.27 -14.02
CA TYR A 76 2.55 0.79 -13.38
C TYR A 76 2.92 1.58 -12.14
N ASN A 77 2.10 2.59 -11.86
CA ASN A 77 2.11 3.28 -10.58
C ASN A 77 1.15 2.54 -9.66
N SER A 78 1.67 1.92 -8.61
CA SER A 78 0.95 0.91 -7.86
C SER A 78 0.97 1.19 -6.36
N VAL A 79 -0.09 0.78 -5.68
CA VAL A 79 -0.18 0.74 -4.23
C VAL A 79 -0.12 -0.71 -3.79
N TYR A 80 0.82 -1.04 -2.92
CA TYR A 80 1.01 -2.37 -2.35
C TYR A 80 0.47 -2.45 -0.92
N VAL A 81 -0.07 -3.61 -0.56
CA VAL A 81 -0.42 -3.99 0.80
C VAL A 81 0.57 -5.05 1.27
N ILE A 82 1.31 -4.74 2.34
CA ILE A 82 2.35 -5.58 2.91
C ILE A 82 1.98 -5.90 4.35
N ASP A 83 2.04 -7.17 4.73
CA ASP A 83 1.83 -7.59 6.12
C ASP A 83 3.11 -7.48 6.95
N GLY A 84 2.99 -7.59 8.27
CA GLY A 84 4.12 -7.50 9.21
C GLY A 84 5.23 -8.54 9.00
N ASP A 85 4.98 -9.61 8.23
CA ASP A 85 5.99 -10.58 7.81
C ASP A 85 6.77 -10.13 6.55
N GLY A 86 6.47 -8.95 6.00
CA GLY A 86 7.05 -8.43 4.76
C GLY A 86 6.43 -9.00 3.49
N ALA A 87 5.40 -9.85 3.59
CA ALA A 87 4.76 -10.43 2.43
C ALA A 87 3.82 -9.42 1.75
N VAL A 88 3.98 -9.24 0.44
CA VAL A 88 3.03 -8.51 -0.39
C VAL A 88 1.75 -9.34 -0.51
N ARG A 89 0.64 -8.84 0.03
CA ARG A 89 -0.67 -9.53 0.01
C ARG A 89 -1.53 -9.14 -1.16
N ASP A 90 -1.46 -7.88 -1.55
CA ASP A 90 -2.29 -7.33 -2.61
C ASP A 90 -1.61 -6.12 -3.26
N ALA A 91 -2.00 -5.80 -4.48
CA ALA A 91 -1.50 -4.66 -5.23
C ALA A 91 -2.62 -4.04 -6.07
N TYR A 92 -2.67 -2.72 -6.10
CA TYR A 92 -3.61 -1.95 -6.92
C TYR A 92 -2.83 -1.05 -7.87
N ASP A 93 -3.10 -1.20 -9.16
CA ASP A 93 -2.48 -0.40 -10.21
C ASP A 93 -3.37 0.80 -10.57
N LYS A 94 -2.78 1.99 -10.72
CA LYS A 94 -3.51 3.25 -10.95
C LYS A 94 -4.24 3.22 -12.30
N VAL A 95 -5.55 3.39 -12.28
CA VAL A 95 -6.40 3.38 -13.50
C VAL A 95 -6.37 4.74 -14.22
N ARG A 96 -6.39 5.84 -13.46
CA ARG A 96 -6.45 7.20 -14.00
C ARG A 96 -5.09 7.86 -13.86
N LEU A 97 -4.36 7.90 -14.97
CA LEU A 97 -3.06 8.55 -15.02
C LEU A 97 -3.19 10.05 -15.29
N VAL A 98 -2.24 10.82 -14.77
CA VAL A 98 -2.18 12.26 -15.03
C VAL A 98 -1.53 12.52 -16.40
N PRO A 99 -2.22 13.20 -17.34
CA PRO A 99 -1.65 13.49 -18.65
C PRO A 99 -0.45 14.42 -18.55
N PHE A 100 0.56 14.19 -19.40
CA PHE A 100 1.86 14.87 -19.44
C PHE A 100 2.75 14.64 -18.22
N GLY A 101 2.20 14.23 -17.08
CA GLY A 101 2.94 13.83 -15.89
C GLY A 101 3.42 12.39 -15.97
N GLU A 102 2.47 11.45 -15.97
CA GLU A 102 2.73 10.00 -15.89
C GLU A 102 2.76 9.33 -17.26
N TYR A 103 2.15 9.96 -18.26
CA TYR A 103 2.20 9.50 -19.65
C TYR A 103 2.12 10.65 -20.65
N LEU A 104 2.59 10.39 -21.87
CA LEU A 104 2.56 11.36 -22.97
C LEU A 104 1.41 11.04 -23.95
N PRO A 105 0.31 11.83 -23.96
CA PRO A 105 -0.75 11.63 -24.95
C PRO A 105 -0.22 11.91 -26.36
N PHE A 106 -0.67 11.15 -27.37
CA PHE A 106 -0.20 11.26 -28.76
C PHE A 106 1.33 11.20 -28.91
N LYS A 107 2.01 10.41 -28.07
CA LYS A 107 3.47 10.20 -28.11
C LYS A 107 4.05 10.12 -29.54
N PRO A 108 3.50 9.33 -30.48
CA PRO A 108 4.08 9.24 -31.84
C PRO A 108 4.06 10.57 -32.61
N LEU A 109 3.10 11.46 -32.35
CA LEU A 109 3.03 12.78 -32.98
C LEU A 109 3.98 13.77 -32.32
N LEU A 110 4.06 13.74 -30.98
CA LEU A 110 4.92 14.63 -30.20
C LEU A 110 6.42 14.32 -30.39
N GLU A 111 6.78 13.05 -30.51
CA GLU A 111 8.15 12.64 -30.85
C GLU A 111 8.56 13.13 -32.24
N ARG A 112 7.64 13.11 -33.21
CA ARG A 112 7.91 13.61 -34.58
C ARG A 112 8.16 15.12 -34.66
N ILE A 113 7.69 15.89 -33.68
CA ILE A 113 7.94 17.33 -33.56
C ILE A 113 9.05 17.66 -32.55
N GLY A 114 9.77 16.66 -32.04
CA GLY A 114 10.93 16.83 -31.16
C GLY A 114 10.62 16.96 -29.66
N LEU A 115 9.37 16.73 -29.23
CA LEU A 115 8.97 16.75 -27.82
C LEU A 115 8.95 15.32 -27.25
N THR A 116 10.11 14.82 -26.85
CA THR A 116 10.29 13.44 -26.38
C THR A 116 10.15 13.28 -24.85
N LYS A 117 10.41 14.32 -24.06
CA LYS A 117 10.23 14.31 -22.59
C LYS A 117 9.79 15.69 -22.10
N LEU A 118 8.56 15.76 -21.60
CA LEU A 118 8.07 16.91 -20.84
C LEU A 118 8.28 16.74 -19.33
N VAL A 119 8.53 15.50 -18.86
CA VAL A 119 8.72 15.16 -17.44
C VAL A 119 9.84 14.13 -17.28
N THR A 120 10.63 14.30 -16.21
CA THR A 120 11.77 13.44 -15.84
C THR A 120 11.30 12.20 -15.08
N LEU A 121 10.41 11.39 -15.66
CA LEU A 121 10.13 10.05 -15.14
C LEU A 121 10.90 9.00 -15.95
N PRO A 122 11.39 7.92 -15.31
CA PRO A 122 12.16 6.87 -15.99
C PRO A 122 11.37 6.13 -17.07
N ALA A 123 10.04 6.06 -16.93
CA ALA A 123 9.15 5.35 -17.83
C ALA A 123 7.78 6.04 -17.94
N CYS A 124 7.13 5.85 -19.08
CA CYS A 124 5.70 6.14 -19.27
C CYS A 124 4.92 5.05 -18.51
N PHE A 125 4.03 5.42 -17.58
CA PHE A 125 3.20 4.43 -16.90
C PHE A 125 2.03 3.98 -17.79
N ALA A 126 1.65 2.72 -17.68
CA ALA A 126 0.42 2.20 -18.26
C ALA A 126 -0.72 2.26 -17.22
N PRO A 127 -1.97 2.54 -17.66
CA PRO A 127 -3.12 2.50 -16.78
C PRO A 127 -3.55 1.05 -16.53
N ALA A 128 -4.08 0.78 -15.34
CA ALA A 128 -4.76 -0.48 -15.08
C ALA A 128 -6.07 -0.61 -15.89
N SER A 129 -6.43 -1.85 -16.24
CA SER A 129 -7.61 -2.15 -17.08
C SER A 129 -8.96 -1.95 -16.36
N ALA A 130 -8.98 -2.08 -15.03
CA ALA A 130 -10.19 -1.91 -14.22
C ALA A 130 -9.85 -1.44 -12.80
N THR A 131 -10.86 -0.87 -12.11
CA THR A 131 -10.73 -0.54 -10.69
C THR A 131 -10.92 -1.80 -9.84
N ALA A 132 -9.91 -2.16 -9.04
CA ALA A 132 -9.99 -3.20 -8.03
C ALA A 132 -10.10 -2.61 -6.61
N ARG A 133 -10.64 -3.38 -5.66
CA ARG A 133 -10.54 -3.07 -4.22
C ARG A 133 -9.37 -3.84 -3.63
N LEU A 134 -8.55 -3.15 -2.83
CA LEU A 134 -7.54 -3.81 -2.03
C LEU A 134 -8.20 -4.59 -0.89
N SER A 135 -7.81 -5.85 -0.71
CA SER A 135 -8.28 -6.69 0.38
C SER A 135 -7.08 -7.23 1.17
N ARG A 136 -7.08 -7.00 2.49
CA ARG A 136 -6.25 -7.80 3.39
C ARG A 136 -6.90 -9.18 3.52
N SER A 137 -6.13 -10.25 3.33
CA SER A 137 -6.63 -11.59 3.61
C SER A 137 -7.10 -11.66 5.08
N PRO A 138 -8.27 -12.24 5.41
CA PRO A 138 -8.69 -12.34 6.80
C PRO A 138 -7.62 -13.11 7.57
N GLY A 139 -6.87 -12.42 8.43
CA GLY A 139 -5.98 -13.08 9.37
C GLY A 139 -6.80 -14.14 10.09
N GLN A 140 -6.32 -15.38 10.12
CA GLN A 140 -7.02 -16.48 10.78
C GLN A 140 -7.32 -16.06 12.22
N ARG A 141 -8.55 -15.64 12.49
CA ARG A 141 -9.03 -15.43 13.84
C ARG A 141 -9.15 -16.82 14.43
N SER A 142 -8.17 -17.21 15.23
CA SER A 142 -8.33 -18.34 16.14
C SER A 142 -9.47 -17.99 17.07
N CYS A 143 -10.67 -18.48 16.76
CA CYS A 143 -11.76 -18.53 17.73
C CYS A 143 -11.28 -19.45 18.86
N ARG A 144 -11.05 -18.88 20.04
CA ARG A 144 -10.95 -19.60 21.30
C ARG A 144 -12.31 -19.62 21.96
#